data_AF-A0A7N0TLS6-F1
#
_entry.id   AF-A0A7N0TLS6-F1
#
_cell.length_a   1.000
_cell.length_b   1.000
_cell.length_c   1.000
_cell.angle_alpha   90.00
_cell.angle_beta   90.00
_cell.angle_gamma   90.00
#
_symmetry.space_group_name_H-M   'P 1'
#
loop_
_entity.id
_entity.type
_entity.pdbx_description
1 polymer ?
#
loop_
_entity_poly.entity_id
_entity_poly.type
_entity_poly.pdbx_seq_one_letter_code
_entity_poly.pdbx_strand_id
1 'polypeptide(L)'
;MADEVLLEKHYVEVCPGCKVDMRKLSNSGFPMKELFSMRLVVLCNALPISSLYPFLYFMIRDFHVAKRDEDIGYYAGYVGAALMLGRVFTSVFWGVIADRYGRKPVIIFGIVSV
;
A
#
# COMPACT_ATOMS: atom_id res chain seq x y z
N MET A 1 -10.49 -33.12 13.36
CA MET A 1 -10.84 -32.17 14.43
C MET A 1 -11.33 -30.81 13.91
N ALA A 2 -10.86 -30.31 12.75
CA ALA A 2 -11.42 -29.09 12.15
C ALA A 2 -12.75 -29.30 11.38
N ASP A 3 -13.04 -30.53 10.93
CA ASP A 3 -14.27 -30.85 10.19
C ASP A 3 -15.55 -30.88 11.05
N GLU A 4 -15.48 -31.25 12.33
CA GLU A 4 -16.68 -31.34 13.19
C GLU A 4 -17.25 -29.95 13.56
N VAL A 5 -16.40 -28.92 13.64
CA VAL A 5 -16.84 -27.56 14.02
C VAL A 5 -17.61 -26.86 12.88
N LEU A 6 -17.61 -27.42 11.66
CA LEU A 6 -18.26 -26.82 10.48
C LEU A 6 -19.74 -27.20 10.33
N LEU A 7 -20.19 -28.33 10.90
CA LEU A 7 -21.59 -28.77 10.79
C LEU A 7 -22.56 -27.95 11.65
N GLU A 8 -22.06 -27.17 12.62
CA GLU A 8 -22.90 -26.33 13.49
C GLU A 8 -23.19 -24.93 12.88
N LYS A 9 -22.46 -24.52 11.84
CA LYS A 9 -22.77 -23.28 11.11
C LYS A 9 -23.72 -23.60 9.96
N HIS A 10 -25.01 -23.39 10.19
CA HIS A 10 -26.05 -23.42 9.16
C HIS A 10 -25.66 -22.49 7.99
N TYR A 11 -25.09 -23.05 6.92
CA TYR A 11 -24.70 -22.31 5.72
C TYR A 11 -25.96 -21.92 4.96
N VAL A 12 -26.36 -20.65 5.05
CA VAL A 12 -27.43 -20.09 4.23
C VAL A 12 -26.91 -20.00 2.79
N GLU A 13 -27.53 -20.72 1.85
CA GLU A 13 -27.06 -20.91 0.46
C GLU A 13 -26.94 -19.61 -0.36
N VAL A 14 -27.33 -18.45 0.18
CA VAL A 14 -27.37 -17.14 -0.51
C VAL A 14 -26.55 -16.06 0.23
N CYS A 15 -25.39 -16.39 0.79
CA CYS A 15 -24.52 -15.39 1.41
C CYS A 15 -23.20 -15.16 0.63
N PRO A 16 -22.89 -13.94 0.17
CA PRO A 16 -21.66 -13.64 -0.57
C PRO A 16 -20.38 -13.90 0.24
N GLY A 17 -20.48 -13.92 1.59
CA GLY A 17 -19.38 -14.25 2.51
C GLY A 17 -19.01 -15.74 2.55
N CYS A 18 -19.97 -16.65 2.32
CA CYS A 18 -19.73 -18.10 2.38
C CYS A 18 -18.71 -18.57 1.36
N LYS A 19 -18.68 -17.97 0.16
CA LYS A 19 -17.71 -18.32 -0.89
C LYS A 19 -16.27 -17.98 -0.51
N VAL A 20 -16.07 -16.93 0.29
CA VAL A 20 -14.74 -16.51 0.76
C VAL A 20 -14.25 -17.43 1.87
N ASP A 21 -15.13 -17.81 2.80
CA ASP A 21 -14.79 -18.72 3.89
C ASP A 21 -14.51 -20.14 3.38
N MET A 22 -15.28 -20.63 2.41
CA MET A 22 -14.99 -21.90 1.73
C MET A 22 -13.62 -21.88 1.04
N ARG A 23 -13.23 -20.75 0.43
CA ARG A 23 -11.91 -20.60 -0.21
C ARG A 23 -10.76 -20.51 0.80
N LYS A 24 -11.00 -19.95 2.00
CA LYS A 24 -10.03 -19.95 3.11
C LYS A 24 -9.85 -21.34 3.71
N LEU A 25 -10.95 -22.09 3.88
CA LEU A 25 -10.93 -23.46 4.39
C LEU A 25 -10.22 -24.42 3.43
N SER A 26 -10.51 -24.32 2.13
CA SER A 26 -9.85 -25.13 1.09
C SER A 26 -8.37 -24.82 0.91
N ASN A 27 -7.92 -23.62 1.30
CA ASN A 27 -6.53 -23.18 1.13
C ASN A 27 -5.92 -22.83 2.48
N SER A 28 -5.76 -23.85 3.33
CA SER A 28 -5.24 -23.80 4.69
C SER A 28 -3.72 -23.60 4.78
N GLY A 29 -3.00 -23.54 3.65
CA GLY A 29 -1.58 -23.20 3.58
C GLY A 29 -1.32 -21.68 3.54
N PHE A 30 -0.12 -21.26 3.94
CA PHE A 30 0.29 -19.85 3.82
C PHE A 30 0.21 -19.37 2.36
N PRO A 31 -0.45 -18.24 2.06
CA PRO A 31 -0.66 -17.75 0.69
C PRO A 31 0.61 -17.07 0.14
N MET A 32 1.66 -17.84 -0.10
CA MET A 32 2.98 -17.35 -0.51
C MET A 32 2.95 -16.53 -1.81
N LYS A 33 2.08 -16.86 -2.76
CA LYS A 33 1.94 -16.13 -4.02
C LYS A 33 1.41 -14.71 -3.81
N GLU A 34 0.37 -14.55 -2.99
CA GLU A 34 -0.20 -13.24 -2.66
C GLU A 34 0.79 -12.39 -1.85
N LEU A 35 1.51 -13.00 -0.92
CA LEU A 35 2.57 -12.32 -0.15
C LEU A 35 3.74 -11.88 -1.03
N PHE A 36 4.14 -12.70 -2.01
CA PHE A 36 5.19 -12.36 -2.96
C PHE A 36 4.79 -11.17 -3.84
N SER A 37 3.56 -11.17 -4.39
CA SER A 37 3.03 -10.04 -5.14
C SER A 37 2.97 -8.76 -4.30
N MET A 38 2.51 -8.84 -3.05
CA MET A 38 2.51 -7.67 -2.16
C MET A 38 3.92 -7.14 -1.89
N ARG A 39 4.89 -8.03 -1.66
CA ARG A 39 6.30 -7.64 -1.45
C ARG A 39 6.87 -6.91 -2.67
N LEU A 40 6.59 -7.40 -3.88
CA LEU A 40 7.05 -6.74 -5.10
C LEU A 40 6.49 -5.33 -5.22
N VAL A 41 5.20 -5.14 -4.96
CA VAL A 41 4.55 -3.81 -5.00
C VAL A 41 5.18 -2.85 -3.98
N VAL A 42 5.44 -3.33 -2.76
CA VAL A 42 6.06 -2.51 -1.72
C VAL A 42 7.49 -2.13 -2.09
N LEU A 43 8.26 -3.04 -2.70
CA LEU A 43 9.60 -2.75 -3.21
C LEU A 43 9.56 -1.66 -4.29
N CYS A 44 8.67 -1.80 -5.28
CA CYS A 44 8.50 -0.80 -6.34
C CYS A 44 8.16 0.59 -5.80
N ASN A 45 7.35 0.69 -4.73
CA ASN A 45 7.03 1.99 -4.10
C ASN A 45 8.19 2.55 -3.26
N ALA A 46 9.00 1.69 -2.65
CA ALA A 46 10.13 2.11 -1.82
C ALA A 46 11.32 2.64 -2.63
N LEU A 47 11.54 2.12 -3.85
CA LEU A 47 12.69 2.48 -4.69
C LEU A 47 12.73 3.98 -5.05
N PRO A 48 11.64 4.61 -5.55
CA PRO A 48 11.63 6.04 -5.86
C PRO A 48 11.82 6.90 -4.62
N ILE A 49 11.29 6.50 -3.46
CA ILE A 49 11.41 7.27 -2.22
C ILE A 49 12.87 7.30 -1.77
N SER A 50 13.54 6.15 -1.79
CA SER A 50 14.95 6.04 -1.39
C SER A 50 15.88 6.79 -2.33
N SER A 51 15.58 6.86 -3.64
CA SER A 51 16.39 7.62 -4.59
C SER A 51 16.07 9.11 -4.58
N LEU A 52 14.85 9.52 -4.24
CA LEU A 52 14.44 10.92 -4.26
C LEU A 52 15.15 11.78 -3.21
N TYR A 53 15.32 11.28 -1.98
CA TYR A 53 15.97 12.05 -0.90
C TYR A 53 17.39 12.56 -1.22
N PRO A 54 18.31 11.76 -1.79
CA PRO A 54 19.62 12.27 -2.18
C PRO A 54 19.56 13.27 -3.36
N PHE A 55 18.65 13.10 -4.31
CA PHE A 55 18.47 14.08 -5.40
C PHE A 55 17.87 15.40 -4.93
N LEU A 56 16.98 15.34 -3.94
CA LEU A 56 16.29 16.50 -3.39
C LEU A 56 17.27 17.50 -2.76
N TYR A 57 18.35 17.01 -2.14
CA TYR A 57 19.44 17.86 -1.65
C TYR A 57 20.09 18.69 -2.77
N PHE A 58 20.47 18.03 -3.88
CA PHE A 58 21.07 18.70 -5.02
C PHE A 58 20.10 19.68 -5.68
N MET A 59 18.82 19.31 -5.81
CA MET A 59 17.80 20.16 -6.41
C MET A 59 17.56 21.46 -5.62
N ILE A 60 17.51 21.39 -4.29
CA ILE A 60 17.35 22.58 -3.44
C ILE A 60 18.57 23.50 -3.53
N ARG A 61 19.78 22.91 -3.56
CA ARG A 61 21.02 23.67 -3.74
C ARG A 61 21.06 24.39 -5.08
N ASP A 62 20.73 23.70 -6.16
CA ASP A 62 20.84 24.23 -7.52
C ASP A 62 19.76 25.30 -7.81
N PHE A 63 18.58 25.21 -7.19
CA PHE A 63 17.54 26.24 -7.28
C PHE A 63 17.84 27.53 -6.48
N HIS A 64 18.94 27.59 -5.71
CA HIS A 64 19.32 28.75 -4.89
C HIS A 64 18.20 29.24 -3.93
N VAL A 65 17.28 28.34 -3.54
CA VAL A 65 16.16 28.67 -2.63
C VAL A 65 16.69 28.94 -1.22
N ALA A 66 17.78 28.28 -0.83
CA ALA A 66 18.46 28.52 0.43
C ALA A 66 19.51 29.62 0.25
N LYS A 67 19.36 30.75 0.97
CA LYS A 67 20.36 31.84 1.00
C LYS A 67 21.61 31.46 1.79
N ARG A 68 21.52 30.42 2.62
CA ARG A 68 22.59 29.84 3.46
C ARG A 68 22.54 28.33 3.34
N ASP A 69 23.69 27.68 3.26
CA ASP A 69 23.78 26.21 3.12
C ASP A 69 23.16 25.45 4.32
N GLU A 70 23.10 26.11 5.48
CA GLU A 70 22.53 25.54 6.72
C GLU A 70 21.01 25.35 6.63
N ASP A 71 20.32 26.15 5.80
CA ASP A 71 18.86 26.11 5.67
C ASP A 71 18.39 24.99 4.72
N ILE A 72 19.30 24.39 3.94
CA ILE A 72 18.97 23.34 2.96
C ILE A 72 18.27 22.17 3.65
N GLY A 73 18.70 21.78 4.84
CA GLY A 73 18.08 20.71 5.63
C GLY A 73 16.65 21.05 6.06
N TYR A 74 16.36 22.31 6.39
CA TYR A 74 15.02 22.76 6.78
C TYR A 74 14.05 22.71 5.60
N TYR A 75 14.47 23.19 4.44
CA TYR A 75 13.67 23.10 3.21
C TYR A 75 13.48 21.65 2.76
N ALA A 76 14.51 20.81 2.87
CA ALA A 76 14.38 19.38 2.56
C ALA A 76 13.37 18.68 3.46
N GLY A 77 13.38 19.01 4.76
CA GLY A 77 12.38 18.55 5.72
C GLY A 77 10.96 18.99 5.35
N TYR A 78 10.79 20.24 4.91
CA TYR A 78 9.48 20.76 4.49
C TYR A 78 8.92 20.02 3.25
N VAL A 79 9.77 19.74 2.26
CA VAL A 79 9.38 18.96 1.08
C VAL A 79 9.07 17.51 1.46
N GLY A 80 9.89 16.91 2.33
CA GLY A 80 9.63 15.56 2.88
C GLY A 80 8.29 15.48 3.63
N ALA A 81 7.98 16.50 4.44
CA ALA A 81 6.69 16.60 5.14
C ALA A 81 5.52 16.73 4.17
N ALA A 82 5.65 17.57 3.12
CA ALA A 82 4.62 17.70 2.09
C ALA A 82 4.37 16.37 1.35
N LEU A 83 5.44 15.62 1.04
CA LEU A 83 5.33 14.29 0.46
C LEU A 83 4.57 13.32 1.38
N MET A 84 4.90 13.29 2.67
CA MET A 84 4.21 12.42 3.64
C MET A 84 2.74 12.82 3.84
N LEU A 85 2.43 14.11 3.89
CA LEU A 85 1.06 14.61 3.93
C LEU A 85 0.27 14.15 2.69
N GLY A 86 0.83 14.31 1.50
CA GLY A 86 0.21 13.81 0.26
C GLY A 86 -0.06 12.31 0.31
N ARG A 87 0.86 11.52 0.88
CA ARG A 87 0.68 10.07 1.05
C ARG A 87 -0.46 9.73 2.03
N VAL A 88 -0.64 10.49 3.10
CA VAL A 88 -1.75 10.29 4.05
C VAL A 88 -3.10 10.54 3.37
N PHE A 89 -3.24 11.66 2.65
CA PHE A 89 -4.51 11.95 1.96
C PHE A 89 -4.81 10.90 0.88
N THR A 90 -3.79 10.55 0.10
CA THR A 90 -3.91 9.57 -0.98
C THR A 90 -4.26 8.19 -0.41
N SER A 91 -3.63 7.74 0.68
CA SER A 91 -3.89 6.43 1.27
C SER A 91 -5.32 6.30 1.82
N VAL A 92 -5.85 7.35 2.45
CA VAL A 92 -7.23 7.37 2.93
C VAL A 92 -8.21 7.30 1.77
N PHE A 93 -7.98 8.08 0.70
CA PHE A 93 -8.83 8.08 -0.49
C PHE A 93 -8.87 6.70 -1.16
N TRP A 94 -7.70 6.09 -1.42
CA TRP A 94 -7.63 4.75 -2.03
C TRP A 94 -8.11 3.64 -1.09
N GLY A 95 -8.01 3.82 0.23
CA GLY A 95 -8.56 2.90 1.22
C GLY A 95 -10.09 2.79 1.12
N VAL A 96 -10.78 3.94 1.07
CA VAL A 96 -12.25 3.98 0.91
C VAL A 96 -12.68 3.35 -0.42
N ILE A 97 -11.93 3.61 -1.49
CA ILE A 97 -12.20 3.01 -2.82
C ILE A 97 -12.00 1.49 -2.79
N ALA A 98 -10.93 1.00 -2.14
CA ALA A 98 -10.66 -0.42 -2.03
C ALA A 98 -11.75 -1.17 -1.25
N ASP A 99 -12.34 -0.53 -0.25
CA ASP A 99 -13.44 -1.12 0.53
C ASP A 99 -14.75 -1.17 -0.26
N ARG A 100 -14.99 -0.22 -1.19
CA ARG A 100 -16.22 -0.18 -2.01
C ARG A 100 -16.15 -1.03 -3.28
N TYR A 101 -15.01 -1.05 -3.98
CA TYR A 101 -14.84 -1.72 -5.29
C TYR A 101 -14.06 -3.04 -5.20
N GLY A 102 -13.53 -3.37 -4.02
CA GLY A 102 -12.71 -4.56 -3.77
C GLY A 102 -11.21 -4.30 -3.88
N ARG A 103 -10.42 -5.09 -3.13
CA ARG A 103 -8.97 -4.90 -2.97
C ARG A 103 -8.14 -5.25 -4.22
N LYS A 104 -8.59 -6.21 -5.04
CA LYS A 104 -7.86 -6.66 -6.25
C LYS A 104 -7.69 -5.56 -7.33
N PRO A 105 -8.74 -4.86 -7.79
CA PRO A 105 -8.57 -3.82 -8.81
C PRO A 105 -7.69 -2.66 -8.33
N VAL A 106 -7.80 -2.26 -7.06
CA VAL A 106 -7.01 -1.15 -6.50
C VAL A 106 -5.51 -1.46 -6.51
N ILE A 107 -5.12 -2.70 -6.19
CA ILE A 107 -3.69 -3.10 -6.25
C ILE A 107 -3.17 -3.05 -7.69
N ILE A 108 -3.97 -3.43 -8.69
CA ILE A 108 -3.57 -3.39 -10.11
C ILE A 108 -3.40 -1.95 -10.58
N PHE A 109 -4.34 -1.04 -10.24
CA PHE A 109 -4.18 0.39 -10.53
C PHE A 109 -2.93 0.97 -9.88
N GLY A 110 -2.64 0.58 -8.64
CA GLY A 110 -1.42 0.98 -7.94
C GLY A 110 -0.13 0.57 -8.67
N ILE A 111 -0.11 -0.62 -9.29
CA ILE A 111 1.04 -1.10 -10.07
C ILE A 111 1.22 -0.28 -11.36
N VAL A 112 0.13 0.11 -12.03
CA VAL A 112 0.21 0.91 -13.26
C VAL A 112 0.62 2.36 -12.97
N SER A 113 0.28 2.88 -11.79
CA SER A 113 0.59 4.26 -11.41
C SER A 113 2.04 4.50 -11.01
N VAL A 114 2.76 3.44 -10.62
CA VAL A 114 4.19 3.48 -10.24
C VAL A 114 5.05 3.38 -11.49
#